data_AF-A0A7C5IPQ2-F1
#
_entry.id   AF-A0A7C5IPQ2-F1
#
_cell.length_a   1.000
_cell.length_b   1.000
_cell.length_c   1.000
_cell.angle_alpha   90.00
_cell.angle_beta   90.00
_cell.angle_gamma   90.00
#
_symmetry.space_group_name_H-M   'P 1'
#
loop_
_entity.id
_entity.type
_entity.pdbx_description
1 polymer ?
#
loop_
_entity_poly.entity_id
_entity_poly.type
_entity_poly.pdbx_seq_one_letter_code
_entity_poly.pdbx_strand_id
1 'polypeptide(L)'
;MNYNKRTSLSFAFVALGMFMLFIAPLFGQAFEGFVLYSDLGSNSAYLVDKDGNIAHSWSCNTSCNYTALLKPNGNIVRGGEASNVQINAAAVGGLIQEYDPSGNVVWEFTYNTSNHVTHHDIALMPNGNVLMIAYEVINS
;
A
#
# COMPACT_ATOMS: atom_id res chain seq x y z
N MET A 1 -34.50 34.38 64.65
CA MET A 1 -34.79 33.02 64.16
C MET A 1 -33.83 32.73 63.02
N ASN A 2 -32.89 31.80 63.24
CA ASN A 2 -31.83 31.43 62.29
C ASN A 2 -32.39 30.67 61.09
N TYR A 3 -31.95 31.02 59.88
CA TYR A 3 -31.92 30.07 58.76
C TYR A 3 -30.64 30.26 57.94
N ASN A 4 -29.67 29.37 58.19
CA ASN A 4 -28.50 29.17 57.35
C ASN A 4 -28.93 28.57 56.01
N LYS A 5 -28.92 29.35 54.94
CA LYS A 5 -28.89 28.81 53.57
C LYS A 5 -27.44 28.73 53.12
N ARG A 6 -26.78 27.60 53.41
CA ARG A 6 -25.52 27.25 52.74
C ARG A 6 -25.85 26.94 51.29
N THR A 7 -25.49 27.86 50.43
CA THR A 7 -25.68 27.81 48.97
C THR A 7 -24.88 26.67 48.37
N SER A 8 -25.57 25.82 47.61
CA SER A 8 -25.07 24.65 46.88
C SER A 8 -24.26 25.05 45.63
N LEU A 9 -23.23 25.88 45.79
CA LEU A 9 -22.47 26.43 44.66
C LEU A 9 -21.33 25.54 44.16
N SER A 10 -21.08 24.39 44.80
CA SER A 10 -19.92 23.53 44.52
C SER A 10 -20.20 22.34 43.59
N PHE A 11 -21.46 21.95 43.35
CA PHE A 11 -21.77 20.81 42.47
C PHE A 11 -21.90 21.19 40.98
N ALA A 12 -22.36 22.40 40.67
CA ALA A 12 -22.61 22.81 39.29
C ALA A 12 -21.32 22.97 38.46
N PHE A 13 -20.22 23.43 39.07
CA PHE A 13 -18.94 23.60 38.36
C PHE A 13 -18.19 22.29 38.10
N VAL A 14 -18.29 21.30 38.99
CA VAL A 14 -17.68 19.98 38.80
C VAL A 14 -18.40 19.19 37.71
N ALA A 15 -19.73 19.27 37.64
CA ALA A 15 -20.53 18.62 36.62
C ALA A 15 -20.28 19.18 35.21
N LEU A 16 -20.11 20.51 35.07
CA LEU A 16 -19.82 21.15 33.78
C LEU A 16 -18.42 20.81 33.26
N GLY A 17 -17.43 20.71 34.16
CA GLY A 17 -16.06 20.30 33.84
C GLY A 17 -15.96 18.83 33.42
N MET A 18 -16.70 17.93 34.09
CA MET A 18 -16.82 16.53 33.64
C MET A 18 -17.54 16.44 32.29
N PHE A 19 -18.56 17.25 32.03
CA PHE A 19 -19.29 17.25 30.75
C PHE A 19 -18.41 17.68 29.57
N MET A 20 -17.48 18.62 29.75
CA MET A 20 -16.51 18.99 28.69
C MET A 20 -15.42 17.92 28.45
N LEU A 21 -15.05 17.12 29.45
CA LEU A 21 -14.09 16.01 29.30
C LEU A 21 -14.67 14.81 28.53
N PHE A 22 -16.00 14.69 28.41
CA PHE A 22 -16.68 13.66 27.62
C PHE A 22 -16.97 14.06 26.16
N ILE A 23 -16.69 15.30 25.76
CA ILE A 23 -16.94 15.82 24.40
C ILE A 23 -15.63 16.37 23.79
N ALA A 24 -14.49 15.74 24.08
CA ALA A 24 -13.35 15.90 23.17
C ALA A 24 -13.79 15.28 21.84
N PRO A 25 -13.93 16.04 20.74
CA PRO A 25 -14.14 15.44 19.44
C PRO A 25 -12.95 14.52 19.18
N LEU A 26 -13.22 13.22 19.14
CA LEU A 26 -12.30 12.23 18.58
C LEU A 26 -12.22 12.54 17.08
N PHE A 27 -11.42 13.53 16.71
CA PHE A 27 -11.09 13.75 15.31
C PHE A 27 -10.19 12.58 14.89
N GLY A 28 -10.77 11.64 14.15
CA GLY A 28 -9.97 10.73 13.34
C GLY A 28 -9.22 11.55 12.32
N GLN A 29 -7.90 11.37 12.22
CA GLN A 29 -7.12 12.01 11.17
C GLN A 29 -7.53 11.41 9.82
N ALA A 30 -8.06 12.24 8.92
CA ALA A 30 -8.22 11.87 7.52
C ALA A 30 -6.84 11.91 6.85
N PHE A 31 -6.47 10.85 6.12
CA PHE A 31 -5.26 10.83 5.31
C PHE A 31 -5.59 11.37 3.91
N GLU A 32 -5.10 12.57 3.62
CA GLU A 32 -5.19 13.20 2.29
C GLU A 32 -4.07 12.68 1.38
N GLY A 33 -4.07 11.37 1.11
CA GLY A 33 -3.10 10.75 0.22
C GLY A 33 -3.73 9.73 -0.71
N PHE A 34 -2.87 9.00 -1.40
CA PHE A 34 -3.28 8.06 -2.44
C PHE A 34 -2.93 6.62 -2.08
N VAL A 35 -3.70 5.69 -2.62
CA VAL A 35 -3.40 4.25 -2.60
C VAL A 35 -3.00 3.82 -4.00
N LEU A 36 -1.85 3.16 -4.11
CA LEU A 36 -1.44 2.44 -5.32
C LEU A 36 -1.90 1.00 -5.20
N TYR A 37 -2.57 0.48 -6.23
CA TYR A 37 -2.88 -0.94 -6.32
C TYR A 37 -2.87 -1.44 -7.77
N SER A 38 -2.85 -2.77 -7.93
CA SER A 38 -3.05 -3.46 -9.20
C SER A 38 -3.96 -4.66 -8.93
N ASP A 39 -4.94 -4.90 -9.80
CA ASP A 39 -5.80 -6.07 -9.67
C ASP A 39 -5.03 -7.29 -10.18
N LEU A 40 -4.92 -8.34 -9.35
CA LEU A 40 -4.17 -9.56 -9.70
C LEU A 40 -4.61 -10.11 -11.05
N GLY A 41 -3.64 -10.41 -11.93
CA GLY A 41 -3.91 -10.88 -13.30
C GLY A 41 -4.29 -9.77 -14.29
N SER A 42 -4.37 -8.50 -13.86
CA SER A 42 -4.68 -7.37 -14.74
C SER A 42 -3.43 -6.66 -15.27
N ASN A 43 -3.59 -6.06 -16.44
CA ASN A 43 -2.59 -5.22 -17.09
C ASN A 43 -2.68 -3.75 -16.66
N SER A 44 -3.32 -3.45 -15.52
CA SER A 44 -3.51 -2.08 -15.05
C SER A 44 -2.93 -1.88 -13.67
N ALA A 45 -2.55 -0.65 -13.36
CA ALA A 45 -2.30 -0.18 -12.01
C ALA A 45 -3.00 1.17 -11.83
N TYR A 46 -3.41 1.47 -10.60
CA TYR A 46 -4.20 2.65 -10.28
C TYR A 46 -3.66 3.36 -9.06
N LEU A 47 -3.63 4.69 -9.14
CA LEU A 47 -3.45 5.58 -8.00
C LEU A 47 -4.81 6.21 -7.69
N VAL A 48 -5.39 5.90 -6.55
CA VAL A 48 -6.73 6.37 -6.15
C VAL A 48 -6.67 7.24 -4.90
N ASP A 49 -7.48 8.30 -4.86
CA ASP A 49 -7.61 9.17 -3.70
C ASP A 49 -8.55 8.57 -2.62
N LYS A 50 -8.69 9.26 -1.49
CA LYS A 50 -9.55 8.83 -0.37
C LYS A 50 -11.04 8.76 -0.71
N ASP A 51 -11.49 9.44 -1.76
CA ASP A 51 -12.88 9.45 -2.21
C ASP A 51 -13.12 8.40 -3.31
N GLY A 52 -12.07 7.65 -3.69
CA GLY A 52 -12.10 6.60 -4.70
C GLY A 52 -11.95 7.11 -6.13
N ASN A 53 -11.59 8.37 -6.33
CA ASN A 53 -11.33 8.88 -7.68
C ASN A 53 -9.97 8.38 -8.17
N ILE A 54 -9.92 7.97 -9.43
CA ILE A 54 -8.66 7.61 -10.09
C ILE A 54 -7.90 8.89 -10.39
N ALA A 55 -6.80 9.10 -9.68
CA ALA A 55 -5.88 10.21 -9.91
C ALA A 55 -4.92 9.92 -11.06
N HIS A 56 -4.51 8.66 -11.21
CA HIS A 56 -3.66 8.21 -12.31
C HIS A 56 -3.86 6.72 -12.58
N SER A 57 -3.61 6.28 -13.81
CA SER A 57 -3.58 4.87 -14.18
C SER A 57 -2.41 4.57 -15.12
N TRP A 58 -1.86 3.36 -14.98
CA TRP A 58 -0.84 2.83 -15.88
C TRP A 58 -1.43 1.68 -16.69
N SER A 59 -1.29 1.74 -18.01
CA SER A 59 -1.52 0.59 -18.88
C SER A 59 -0.21 -0.17 -19.04
N CYS A 60 -0.14 -1.37 -18.48
CA CYS A 60 1.05 -2.20 -18.42
C CYS A 60 1.01 -3.27 -19.52
N ASN A 61 2.19 -3.67 -20.00
CA ASN A 61 2.30 -4.69 -21.04
C ASN A 61 2.20 -6.14 -20.51
N THR A 62 2.24 -6.36 -19.20
CA THR A 62 2.09 -7.68 -18.58
C THR A 62 1.07 -7.67 -17.45
N SER A 63 0.49 -8.83 -17.12
CA SER A 63 -0.36 -9.01 -15.95
C SER A 63 0.42 -8.78 -14.66
N CYS A 64 -0.21 -8.14 -13.68
CA CYS A 64 0.46 -7.86 -12.42
C CYS A 64 0.58 -9.13 -11.59
N ASN A 65 1.64 -9.16 -10.78
CA ASN A 65 1.77 -10.06 -9.67
C ASN A 65 1.26 -9.34 -8.39
N TYR A 66 1.83 -9.60 -7.21
CA TYR A 66 1.22 -9.19 -5.94
C TYR A 66 1.65 -7.80 -5.44
N THR A 67 2.78 -7.27 -5.88
CA THR A 67 3.35 -6.02 -5.34
C THR A 67 3.53 -4.95 -6.42
N ALA A 68 3.18 -3.72 -6.07
CA ALA A 68 3.47 -2.50 -6.82
C ALA A 68 3.94 -1.39 -5.86
N LEU A 69 5.01 -0.67 -6.21
CA LEU A 69 5.64 0.36 -5.40
C LEU A 69 5.82 1.64 -6.22
N LEU A 70 5.51 2.79 -5.63
CA LEU A 70 5.68 4.10 -6.26
C LEU A 70 7.06 4.70 -5.93
N LYS A 71 7.80 5.11 -6.95
CA LYS A 71 9.06 5.85 -6.80
C LYS A 71 8.81 7.37 -6.71
N PRO A 72 9.71 8.14 -6.09
CA PRO A 72 9.58 9.60 -6.00
C PRO A 72 9.52 10.33 -7.34
N ASN A 73 10.03 9.72 -8.42
CA ASN A 73 9.98 10.27 -9.78
C ASN A 73 8.65 10.00 -10.51
N GLY A 74 7.68 9.35 -9.85
CA GLY A 74 6.37 9.02 -10.42
C GLY A 74 6.32 7.67 -11.16
N ASN A 75 7.46 6.98 -11.27
CA ASN A 75 7.50 5.63 -11.83
C ASN A 75 6.90 4.62 -10.85
N ILE A 76 6.34 3.53 -11.35
CA ILE A 76 5.98 2.37 -10.53
C ILE A 76 6.95 1.22 -10.79
N VAL A 77 7.29 0.46 -9.76
CA VAL A 77 7.97 -0.83 -9.86
C VAL A 77 7.00 -1.90 -9.40
N ARG A 78 6.70 -2.87 -10.27
CA ARG A 78 5.75 -3.94 -9.96
C ARG A 78 6.29 -5.31 -10.33
N GLY A 79 5.85 -6.31 -9.58
CA GLY A 79 5.96 -7.69 -10.02
C GLY A 79 5.03 -7.94 -11.21
N GLY A 80 5.47 -8.75 -12.15
CA GLY A 80 4.68 -9.19 -13.31
C GLY A 80 4.71 -10.70 -13.44
N GLU A 81 3.80 -11.23 -14.26
CA GLU A 81 3.81 -12.65 -14.62
C GLU A 81 4.63 -12.82 -15.91
N ALA A 82 5.71 -13.60 -15.83
CA ALA A 82 6.50 -13.99 -16.98
C ALA A 82 5.73 -15.02 -17.82
N SER A 83 5.99 -15.03 -19.12
CA SER A 83 5.53 -16.15 -19.96
C SER A 83 6.24 -17.45 -19.56
N ASN A 84 5.53 -18.59 -19.65
CA ASN A 84 6.09 -19.94 -19.49
C ASN A 84 6.75 -20.21 -18.12
N VAL A 85 6.19 -19.72 -17.01
CA VAL A 85 6.65 -20.08 -15.66
C VAL A 85 6.65 -21.60 -15.48
N GLN A 86 7.84 -22.17 -15.22
CA GLN A 86 8.04 -23.63 -15.13
C GLN A 86 7.81 -24.18 -13.72
N ILE A 87 8.06 -23.36 -12.69
CA ILE A 87 7.91 -23.75 -11.29
C ILE A 87 6.47 -23.47 -10.84
N ASN A 88 5.74 -24.55 -10.53
CA ASN A 88 4.39 -24.46 -9.98
C ASN A 88 4.44 -24.33 -8.46
N ALA A 89 4.42 -23.10 -7.97
CA ALA A 89 4.36 -22.76 -6.56
C ALA A 89 3.38 -21.60 -6.33
N ALA A 90 3.02 -21.34 -5.07
CA ALA A 90 2.15 -20.23 -4.74
C ALA A 90 2.83 -18.90 -5.09
N ALA A 91 2.05 -17.95 -5.61
CA ALA A 91 2.46 -16.57 -5.73
C ALA A 91 3.75 -16.32 -6.56
N VAL A 92 3.95 -17.13 -7.60
CA VAL A 92 5.03 -16.97 -8.57
C VAL A 92 4.73 -15.84 -9.56
N GLY A 93 5.76 -15.08 -9.95
CA GLY A 93 5.65 -14.04 -10.98
C GLY A 93 6.64 -14.27 -12.12
N GLY A 94 7.93 -14.29 -11.80
CA GLY A 94 9.02 -14.48 -12.76
C GLY A 94 9.54 -13.19 -13.41
N LEU A 95 8.91 -12.04 -13.14
CA LEU A 95 9.22 -10.77 -13.78
C LEU A 95 9.07 -9.60 -12.78
N ILE A 96 9.95 -8.61 -12.88
CA ILE A 96 9.81 -7.30 -12.22
C ILE A 96 10.03 -6.22 -13.27
N GLN A 97 9.16 -5.21 -13.31
CA GLN A 97 9.24 -4.11 -14.27
C GLN A 97 9.09 -2.75 -13.59
N GLU A 98 9.82 -1.78 -14.11
CA GLU A 98 9.60 -0.36 -13.82
C GLU A 98 8.90 0.30 -14.99
N TYR A 99 7.80 1.01 -14.71
CA TYR A 99 7.04 1.78 -15.68
C TYR A 99 7.14 3.27 -15.38
N ASP A 100 7.33 4.08 -16.42
CA ASP A 100 7.19 5.54 -16.31
C ASP A 100 5.70 5.96 -16.16
N PRO A 101 5.39 7.24 -15.86
CA PRO A 101 4.01 7.71 -15.73
C PRO A 101 3.14 7.52 -16.98
N SER A 102 3.76 7.36 -18.16
CA SER A 102 3.05 7.11 -19.42
C SER A 102 2.77 5.61 -19.67
N GLY A 103 3.25 4.72 -18.80
CA GLY A 103 3.09 3.27 -18.95
C GLY A 103 4.15 2.61 -19.82
N ASN A 104 5.25 3.29 -20.15
CA ASN A 104 6.36 2.67 -20.87
C ASN A 104 7.24 1.89 -19.89
N VAL A 105 7.67 0.68 -20.27
CA VAL A 105 8.68 -0.07 -19.52
C VAL A 105 10.03 0.62 -19.68
N VAL A 106 10.59 1.10 -18.57
CA VAL A 106 11.91 1.75 -18.54
C VAL A 106 13.00 0.86 -17.94
N TRP A 107 12.61 -0.22 -17.25
CA TRP A 107 13.50 -1.26 -16.77
C TRP A 107 12.73 -2.58 -16.59
N GLU A 108 13.41 -3.70 -16.80
CA GLU A 108 12.85 -5.04 -16.68
C GLU A 108 13.90 -6.00 -16.13
N PHE A 109 13.47 -6.92 -15.28
CA PHE A 109 14.28 -8.02 -14.79
C PHE A 109 13.48 -9.32 -14.74
N THR A 110 13.96 -10.32 -15.47
CA THR A 110 13.35 -11.65 -15.54
C THR A 110 14.12 -12.62 -14.65
N TYR A 111 13.42 -13.29 -13.75
CA TYR A 111 13.95 -14.34 -12.89
C TYR A 111 12.99 -15.52 -12.90
N ASN A 112 13.04 -16.30 -13.97
CA ASN A 112 12.14 -17.40 -14.27
C ASN A 112 12.88 -18.49 -15.05
N THR A 113 13.27 -19.57 -14.38
CA THR A 113 13.89 -20.76 -14.98
C THR A 113 13.25 -22.03 -14.40
N SER A 114 13.70 -23.21 -14.85
CA SER A 114 13.33 -24.47 -14.22
C SER A 114 13.85 -24.61 -12.78
N ASN A 115 14.82 -23.79 -12.37
CA ASN A 115 15.51 -23.92 -11.09
C ASN A 115 15.17 -22.79 -10.11
N HIS A 116 14.60 -21.67 -10.58
CA HIS A 116 14.20 -20.56 -9.71
C HIS A 116 13.10 -19.69 -10.32
N VAL A 117 12.33 -19.00 -9.48
CA VAL A 117 11.30 -18.04 -9.92
C VAL A 117 11.08 -16.97 -8.85
N THR A 118 10.72 -15.73 -9.23
CA THR A 118 10.33 -14.72 -8.22
C THR A 118 9.09 -15.18 -7.45
N HIS A 119 9.07 -14.84 -6.16
CA HIS A 119 7.91 -14.92 -5.29
C HIS A 119 7.36 -13.49 -5.11
N HIS A 120 6.26 -13.30 -4.41
CA HIS A 120 5.37 -12.14 -4.58
C HIS A 120 5.91 -10.74 -4.24
N ASP A 121 6.87 -10.60 -3.31
CA ASP A 121 7.22 -9.30 -2.72
C ASP A 121 8.54 -8.72 -3.22
N ILE A 122 8.61 -7.39 -3.22
CA ILE A 122 9.81 -6.61 -3.56
C ILE A 122 9.98 -5.42 -2.62
N ALA A 123 11.20 -4.91 -2.48
CA ALA A 123 11.48 -3.67 -1.77
C ALA A 123 12.48 -2.81 -2.54
N LEU A 124 12.22 -1.50 -2.60
CA LEU A 124 13.12 -0.53 -3.22
C LEU A 124 14.13 -0.02 -2.20
N MET A 125 15.41 -0.04 -2.57
CA MET A 125 16.50 0.44 -1.72
C MET A 125 16.89 1.88 -2.09
N PRO A 126 17.35 2.69 -1.12
CA PRO A 126 17.78 4.07 -1.38
C PRO A 126 18.90 4.21 -2.42
N ASN A 127 19.69 3.15 -2.63
CA ASN A 127 20.77 3.10 -3.61
C ASN A 127 20.30 2.72 -5.04
N GLY A 128 19.01 2.53 -5.25
CA GLY A 128 18.43 2.13 -6.53
C GLY A 128 18.34 0.63 -6.77
N ASN A 129 18.82 -0.22 -5.85
CA ASN A 129 18.63 -1.67 -5.94
C ASN A 129 17.19 -2.08 -5.61
N VAL A 130 16.79 -3.24 -6.12
CA VAL A 130 15.53 -3.91 -5.76
C VAL A 130 15.87 -5.19 -5.01
N LEU A 131 15.30 -5.38 -3.82
CA LEU A 131 15.28 -6.66 -3.14
C LEU A 131 14.04 -7.43 -3.59
N MET A 132 14.19 -8.74 -3.77
CA MET A 132 13.10 -9.64 -4.12
C MET A 132 13.22 -10.95 -3.33
N ILE A 133 12.08 -11.59 -3.10
CA ILE A 133 12.04 -12.98 -2.63
C ILE A 133 11.83 -13.93 -3.81
N ALA A 134 12.33 -15.16 -3.69
CA ALA A 134 12.28 -16.15 -4.76
C ALA A 134 12.16 -17.57 -4.23
N TYR A 135 11.66 -18.46 -5.09
CA TYR A 135 11.82 -19.90 -4.94
C TYR A 135 13.08 -20.37 -5.67
N GLU A 136 13.73 -21.38 -5.10
CA GLU A 136 14.82 -22.13 -5.72
C GLU A 136 14.54 -23.64 -5.55
N VAL A 137 14.80 -24.40 -6.62
CA VAL A 137 14.71 -25.86 -6.60
C VAL A 137 15.97 -26.41 -5.94
N ILE A 138 15.81 -27.04 -4.79
CA ILE A 138 16.88 -27.77 -4.12
C ILE A 138 16.88 -29.22 -4.61
N ASN A 139 17.90 -29.60 -5.36
CA ASN A 139 18.11 -30.99 -5.74
C ASN A 139 18.70 -31.76 -4.56
N SER A 140 18.11 -32.91 -4.25
CA SER A 140 18.56 -33.84 -3.20
C SER A 140 19.29 -35.03 -3.80
#